data_AF-A0A3A9FP78-F1
#
_entry.id   AF-A0A3A9FP78-F1
#
_cell.length_a   1.000
_cell.length_b   1.000
_cell.length_c   1.000
_cell.angle_alpha   90.00
_cell.angle_beta   90.00
_cell.angle_gamma   90.00
#
_symmetry.space_group_name_H-M   'P 1'
#
loop_
_entity.id
_entity.type
_entity.pdbx_description
1 polymer ?
#
loop_
_entity_poly.entity_id
_entity_poly.type
_entity_poly.pdbx_seq_one_letter_code
_entity_poly.pdbx_strand_id
1 'polypeptide(L)'
;MRRCRNRKNGIQNNKETGAIGCILSRRFLLLFVFPVPDKDTAKKTVDKYKVGVCFLNGTLEQKGIISDRCELNRQIKADNAFLRELKSLVKKLIDAAKNAVPAIAEAMETVRQKLIIFRYHLLHIGAGKKNFTSPLRVVKPDLRRYENIVRHLKDKIRERRILLDEKKAVPAIQVFRHRELTQKIAGLTEDIEELKNEKALLLNQFNCADDHGMAKVKKRVASMESSLETLNQQETKCSGELGAALAEFSELRQQAFDFDAAELAEARRTIRPDKEHEAIQQLQAAYGKKFDSRTLAQSQMDVAEMLDETVEPVSIRQKLQQLQRQQNRQNHGKERGQER
;
A
#
# COMPACT_ATOMS: atom_id res chain seq x y z
N MET A 1 -56.04 46.03 10.67
CA MET A 1 -56.72 47.28 11.05
C MET A 1 -55.77 48.46 10.89
N ARG A 2 -56.22 49.52 10.19
CA ARG A 2 -55.89 50.97 10.31
C ARG A 2 -54.39 51.36 10.21
N ARG A 3 -53.88 51.86 9.07
CA ARG A 3 -54.06 53.19 8.43
C ARG A 3 -53.86 54.43 9.35
N CYS A 4 -52.92 55.27 8.90
CA CYS A 4 -52.96 56.75 8.84
C CYS A 4 -52.67 57.52 10.15
N ARG A 5 -51.97 58.68 10.18
CA ARG A 5 -51.73 59.70 9.12
C ARG A 5 -50.73 60.80 9.57
N ASN A 6 -50.02 61.36 8.56
CA ASN A 6 -49.73 62.77 8.23
C ASN A 6 -48.96 63.73 9.17
N ARG A 7 -47.92 64.37 8.60
CA ARG A 7 -47.91 65.69 7.88
C ARG A 7 -46.55 65.80 7.13
N LYS A 8 -46.43 65.90 5.80
CA LYS A 8 -46.78 66.92 4.77
C LYS A 8 -46.12 68.32 4.93
N ASN A 9 -45.28 68.64 3.93
CA ASN A 9 -44.93 69.94 3.29
C ASN A 9 -43.42 70.26 3.40
N GLY A 10 -42.65 70.66 2.37
CA GLY A 10 -42.83 70.85 0.92
C GLY A 10 -41.42 70.92 0.30
N ILE A 11 -41.19 70.29 -0.86
CA ILE A 11 -41.11 70.91 -2.20
C ILE A 11 -39.82 71.72 -2.47
N GLN A 12 -39.05 71.17 -3.43
CA GLN A 12 -38.12 71.80 -4.38
C GLN A 12 -36.79 72.39 -3.87
N ASN A 13 -35.66 71.69 -4.14
CA ASN A 13 -34.82 71.99 -5.30
C ASN A 13 -33.62 71.05 -5.46
N ASN A 14 -33.16 70.96 -6.71
CA ASN A 14 -31.89 70.41 -7.21
C ASN A 14 -31.78 68.90 -7.49
N LYS A 15 -32.38 68.55 -8.63
CA LYS A 15 -31.85 67.57 -9.58
C LYS A 15 -30.42 67.98 -10.02
N GLU A 16 -29.37 67.59 -9.28
CA GLU A 16 -27.99 67.69 -9.81
C GLU A 16 -26.94 66.78 -9.13
N THR A 17 -27.35 65.83 -8.29
CA THR A 17 -26.43 64.89 -7.62
C THR A 17 -26.48 63.46 -8.18
N GLY A 18 -27.23 63.22 -9.25
CA GLY A 18 -27.45 61.89 -9.83
C GLY A 18 -26.40 61.38 -10.85
N ALA A 19 -25.40 62.18 -11.24
CA ALA A 19 -24.52 61.84 -12.35
C ALA A 19 -23.06 61.50 -11.98
N ILE A 20 -22.64 61.72 -10.72
CA ILE A 20 -21.25 61.45 -10.30
C ILE A 20 -21.08 60.04 -9.70
N GLY A 21 -22.18 59.41 -9.29
CA GLY A 21 -22.19 58.05 -8.71
C GLY A 21 -22.06 56.88 -9.71
N CYS A 22 -22.03 57.11 -11.02
CA CYS A 22 -22.09 56.02 -12.02
C CYS A 22 -20.82 55.81 -12.86
N ILE A 23 -19.77 56.63 -12.73
CA ILE A 23 -18.58 56.52 -13.61
C ILE A 23 -17.44 55.68 -12.98
N LEU A 24 -17.42 55.48 -11.66
CA LEU A 24 -16.40 54.64 -11.02
C LEU A 24 -16.75 53.16 -10.90
N SER A 25 -18.01 52.75 -11.10
CA SER A 25 -18.40 51.34 -10.91
C SER A 25 -18.18 50.45 -12.14
N ARG A 26 -18.16 51.00 -13.37
CA ARG A 26 -18.06 50.19 -14.60
C ARG A 26 -16.65 49.94 -15.13
N ARG A 27 -15.61 50.58 -14.61
CA ARG A 27 -14.22 50.43 -15.11
C ARG A 27 -13.28 49.65 -14.18
N PHE A 28 -13.76 49.29 -12.99
CA PHE A 28 -13.02 48.43 -12.06
C PHE A 28 -13.11 46.94 -12.44
N LEU A 29 -14.04 46.57 -13.33
CA LEU A 29 -14.26 45.19 -13.76
C LEU A 29 -13.38 44.75 -14.96
N LEU A 30 -12.40 45.57 -15.39
CA LEU A 30 -11.61 45.33 -16.61
C LEU A 30 -10.12 45.02 -16.34
N LEU A 31 -9.76 44.68 -15.11
CA LEU A 31 -8.39 44.29 -14.74
C LEU A 31 -8.20 42.77 -14.55
N PHE A 32 -9.20 41.95 -14.84
CA PHE A 32 -9.13 40.48 -14.66
C PHE A 32 -9.03 39.67 -15.94
N VAL A 33 -8.93 40.29 -17.12
CA VAL A 33 -8.69 39.58 -18.38
C VAL A 33 -7.78 40.45 -19.26
N PHE A 34 -6.63 39.90 -19.69
CA PHE A 34 -5.57 40.44 -20.56
C PHE A 34 -4.30 41.03 -19.89
N PRO A 35 -3.12 40.84 -20.53
CA PRO A 35 -1.83 40.68 -19.86
C PRO A 35 -1.22 42.00 -19.40
N VAL A 36 -0.31 41.87 -18.43
CA VAL A 36 0.47 42.94 -17.80
C VAL A 36 1.01 43.92 -18.85
N PRO A 37 0.63 45.21 -18.81
CA PRO A 37 1.19 46.20 -19.71
C PRO A 37 2.63 46.55 -19.28
N ASP A 38 3.46 46.83 -20.27
CA ASP A 38 4.86 47.23 -20.12
C ASP A 38 5.04 48.43 -19.17
N LYS A 39 6.20 48.54 -18.50
CA LYS A 39 6.46 49.54 -17.45
C LYS A 39 6.19 50.98 -17.93
N ASP A 40 6.41 51.25 -19.21
CA ASP A 40 6.19 52.56 -19.83
C ASP A 40 4.71 52.86 -20.13
N THR A 41 3.90 51.84 -20.40
CA THR A 41 2.45 52.00 -20.56
C THR A 41 1.76 52.21 -19.21
N ALA A 42 2.23 51.54 -18.16
CA ALA A 42 1.77 51.77 -16.77
C ALA A 42 2.10 53.19 -16.27
N LYS A 43 3.26 53.74 -16.64
CA LYS A 43 3.68 55.10 -16.26
C LYS A 43 2.81 56.17 -16.94
N LYS A 44 2.51 56.01 -18.23
CA LYS A 44 1.63 56.93 -18.98
C LYS A 44 0.16 56.91 -18.51
N THR A 45 -0.37 55.77 -18.06
CA THR A 45 -1.69 55.74 -17.42
C THR A 45 -1.66 56.43 -16.06
N VAL A 46 -0.67 56.14 -15.21
CA VAL A 46 -0.53 56.80 -13.91
C VAL A 46 -0.41 58.33 -14.05
N ASP A 47 0.36 58.84 -15.03
CA ASP A 47 0.49 60.27 -15.27
C ASP A 47 -0.82 60.90 -15.80
N LYS A 48 -1.57 60.22 -16.67
CA LYS A 48 -2.92 60.67 -17.08
C LYS A 48 -3.90 60.72 -15.90
N TYR A 49 -3.87 59.75 -15.00
CA TYR A 49 -4.68 59.75 -13.77
C TYR A 49 -4.24 60.84 -12.79
N LYS A 50 -2.93 61.13 -12.70
CA LYS A 50 -2.38 62.19 -11.85
C LYS A 50 -2.81 63.58 -12.31
N VAL A 51 -2.80 63.83 -13.62
CA VAL A 51 -3.27 65.09 -14.23
C VAL A 51 -4.79 65.26 -14.07
N GLY A 52 -5.58 64.19 -14.22
CA GLY A 52 -7.03 64.22 -14.02
C GLY A 52 -7.46 64.45 -12.55
N VAL A 53 -6.73 63.88 -11.59
CA VAL A 53 -6.94 64.10 -10.15
C VAL A 53 -6.56 65.53 -9.73
N CYS A 54 -5.53 66.12 -10.35
CA CYS A 54 -5.18 67.53 -10.13
C CYS A 54 -6.24 68.51 -10.67
N PHE A 55 -6.91 68.21 -11.78
CA PHE A 55 -7.93 69.10 -12.36
C PHE A 55 -9.25 69.12 -11.56
N LEU A 56 -9.63 67.96 -10.98
CA LEU A 56 -10.69 67.87 -9.97
C LEU A 56 -10.28 68.52 -8.64
N ASN A 57 -8.98 68.73 -8.41
CA ASN A 57 -8.48 69.35 -7.19
C ASN A 57 -8.72 70.87 -7.12
N GLY A 58 -8.62 71.60 -8.23
CA GLY A 58 -8.88 73.05 -8.25
C GLY A 58 -10.37 73.44 -8.15
N THR A 59 -11.28 72.56 -8.57
CA THR A 59 -12.72 72.87 -8.64
C THR A 59 -13.49 72.66 -7.32
N LEU A 60 -13.00 71.84 -6.39
CA LEU A 60 -13.60 71.73 -5.04
C LEU A 60 -12.97 72.68 -4.01
N GLU A 61 -11.80 73.26 -4.29
CA GLU A 61 -11.18 74.31 -3.45
C GLU A 61 -12.00 75.61 -3.46
N GLN A 62 -12.63 75.94 -4.59
CA GLN A 62 -13.55 77.08 -4.70
C GLN A 62 -14.92 76.84 -4.02
N LYS A 63 -15.24 75.59 -3.63
CA LYS A 63 -16.55 75.20 -3.07
C LYS A 63 -16.56 74.87 -1.57
N GLY A 64 -15.44 75.05 -0.86
CA GLY A 64 -15.38 74.89 0.60
C GLY A 64 -15.48 73.44 1.12
N ILE A 65 -15.28 72.43 0.26
CA ILE A 65 -15.40 71.00 0.60
C ILE A 65 -14.01 70.45 1.00
N ILE A 66 -13.40 71.05 2.01
CA ILE A 66 -12.05 70.66 2.49
C ILE A 66 -12.16 69.48 3.49
N SER A 67 -13.28 69.36 4.21
CA SER A 67 -13.52 68.27 5.17
C SER A 67 -13.59 66.90 4.48
N ASP A 68 -14.40 66.79 3.42
CA ASP A 68 -14.64 65.49 2.75
C ASP A 68 -13.38 64.95 2.05
N ARG A 69 -12.46 65.81 1.58
CA ARG A 69 -11.18 65.37 0.98
C ARG A 69 -10.23 64.76 2.00
N CYS A 70 -10.16 65.36 3.19
CA CYS A 70 -9.33 64.84 4.28
C CYS A 70 -9.89 63.52 4.80
N GLU A 71 -11.21 63.39 4.89
CA GLU A 71 -11.90 62.15 5.26
C GLU A 71 -11.71 61.05 4.21
N LEU A 72 -11.89 61.35 2.92
CA LEU A 72 -11.61 60.42 1.83
C LEU A 72 -10.14 59.98 1.81
N ASN A 73 -9.18 60.88 2.03
CA ASN A 73 -7.77 60.52 2.11
C ASN A 73 -7.43 59.69 3.35
N ARG A 74 -8.13 59.89 4.48
CA ARG A 74 -8.01 59.02 5.67
C ARG A 74 -8.56 57.64 5.38
N GLN A 75 -9.71 57.54 4.71
CA GLN A 75 -10.30 56.27 4.30
C GLN A 75 -9.40 55.52 3.31
N ILE A 76 -8.89 56.20 2.27
CA ILE A 76 -7.95 55.62 1.31
C ILE A 76 -6.67 55.12 2.00
N LYS A 77 -6.19 55.82 3.04
CA LYS A 77 -5.04 55.35 3.84
C LYS A 77 -5.38 54.10 4.64
N ALA A 78 -6.56 54.04 5.26
CA ALA A 78 -7.03 52.86 5.99
C ALA A 78 -7.22 51.65 5.04
N ASP A 79 -7.85 51.86 3.89
CA ASP A 79 -8.08 50.83 2.87
C ASP A 79 -6.75 50.32 2.31
N ASN A 80 -5.77 51.20 2.07
CA ASN A 80 -4.43 50.79 1.63
C ASN A 80 -3.64 50.04 2.72
N ALA A 81 -3.86 50.36 4.00
CA ALA A 81 -3.28 49.60 5.10
C ALA A 81 -3.88 48.19 5.14
N PHE A 82 -5.20 48.08 5.04
CA PHE A 82 -5.91 46.81 4.99
C PHE A 82 -5.48 45.94 3.78
N LEU A 83 -5.34 46.54 2.59
CA LEU A 83 -4.85 45.82 1.41
C LEU A 83 -3.42 45.29 1.58
N ARG A 84 -2.55 46.00 2.32
CA ARG A 84 -1.19 45.51 2.63
C ARG A 84 -1.24 44.33 3.59
N GLU A 85 -2.08 44.38 4.61
CA GLU A 85 -2.29 43.27 5.55
C GLU A 85 -2.84 42.04 4.83
N LEU A 86 -3.89 42.20 4.02
CA LEU A 86 -4.47 41.11 3.22
C LEU A 86 -3.43 40.51 2.28
N LYS A 87 -2.65 41.33 1.58
CA LYS A 87 -1.55 40.85 0.72
C LYS A 87 -0.50 40.06 1.50
N SER A 88 -0.20 40.47 2.73
CA SER A 88 0.75 39.74 3.59
C SER A 88 0.20 38.39 4.05
N LEU A 89 -1.09 38.30 4.37
CA LEU A 89 -1.76 37.05 4.75
C LEU A 89 -1.87 36.10 3.55
N VAL A 90 -2.26 36.62 2.39
CA VAL A 90 -2.28 35.84 1.13
C VAL A 90 -0.88 35.33 0.79
N LYS A 91 0.17 36.14 0.95
CA LYS A 91 1.55 35.70 0.75
C LYS A 91 1.93 34.56 1.71
N LYS A 92 1.59 34.67 3.00
CA LYS A 92 1.84 33.61 3.98
C LYS A 92 1.09 32.32 3.64
N LEU A 93 -0.15 32.41 3.17
CA LEU A 93 -0.94 31.25 2.72
C LEU A 93 -0.33 30.60 1.47
N ILE A 94 0.10 31.40 0.49
CA ILE A 94 0.79 30.90 -0.70
C ILE A 94 2.10 30.19 -0.31
N ASP A 95 2.89 30.77 0.59
CA ASP A 95 4.15 30.18 1.03
C ASP A 95 3.93 28.89 1.85
N ALA A 96 2.87 28.84 2.68
CA ALA A 96 2.47 27.62 3.37
C ALA A 96 2.01 26.51 2.39
N ALA A 97 1.22 26.87 1.38
CA ALA A 97 0.77 25.93 0.34
C ALA A 97 1.95 25.39 -0.49
N LYS A 98 2.91 26.26 -0.86
CA LYS A 98 4.13 25.87 -1.58
C LYS A 98 4.99 24.86 -0.84
N ASN A 99 5.01 24.92 0.50
CA ASN A 99 5.78 23.96 1.31
C ASN A 99 4.99 22.67 1.59
N ALA A 100 3.66 22.70 1.47
CA ALA A 100 2.81 21.54 1.74
C ALA A 100 2.90 20.47 0.65
N VAL A 101 2.88 20.85 -0.63
CA VAL A 101 2.93 19.88 -1.75
C VAL A 101 4.23 19.04 -1.74
N PRO A 102 5.44 19.63 -1.62
CA PRO A 102 6.68 18.85 -1.51
C PRO A 102 6.72 17.95 -0.26
N ALA A 103 6.22 18.44 0.88
CA ALA A 103 6.20 17.66 2.12
C ALA A 103 5.27 16.43 2.02
N ILE A 104 4.08 16.61 1.44
CA ILE A 104 3.14 15.50 1.19
C ILE A 104 3.73 14.53 0.16
N ALA A 105 4.36 15.03 -0.91
CA ALA A 105 5.03 14.19 -1.90
C ALA A 105 6.13 13.32 -1.27
N GLU A 106 6.98 13.92 -0.43
CA GLU A 106 8.02 13.20 0.30
C GLU A 106 7.45 12.13 1.24
N ALA A 107 6.39 12.45 1.99
CA ALA A 107 5.71 11.49 2.85
C ALA A 107 5.12 10.32 2.04
N MET A 108 4.45 10.61 0.92
CA MET A 108 3.85 9.58 0.05
C MET A 108 4.92 8.66 -0.55
N GLU A 109 6.04 9.19 -1.05
CA GLU A 109 7.12 8.37 -1.61
C GLU A 109 7.89 7.61 -0.52
N THR A 110 8.00 8.15 0.70
CA THR A 110 8.54 7.42 1.85
C THR A 110 7.64 6.23 2.25
N VAL A 111 6.32 6.41 2.23
CA VAL A 111 5.40 5.30 2.46
C VAL A 111 5.45 4.29 1.32
N ARG A 112 5.51 4.74 0.05
CA ARG A 112 5.70 3.87 -1.11
C ARG A 112 6.98 3.04 -0.99
N GLN A 113 8.07 3.64 -0.54
CA GLN A 113 9.34 2.95 -0.26
C GLN A 113 9.14 1.82 0.77
N LYS A 114 8.48 2.09 1.90
CA LYS A 114 8.13 1.07 2.90
C LYS A 114 7.29 -0.06 2.27
N LEU A 115 6.29 0.27 1.46
CA LEU A 115 5.46 -0.71 0.76
C LEU A 115 6.27 -1.64 -0.14
N ILE A 116 7.25 -1.10 -0.89
CA ILE A 116 8.14 -1.88 -1.77
C ILE A 116 8.98 -2.85 -0.94
N ILE A 117 9.52 -2.40 0.20
CA ILE A 117 10.34 -3.21 1.11
C ILE A 117 9.50 -4.33 1.74
N PHE A 118 8.34 -4.01 2.31
CA PHE A 118 7.46 -5.03 2.91
C PHE A 118 6.98 -6.03 1.86
N ARG A 119 6.64 -5.56 0.66
CA ARG A 119 6.23 -6.47 -0.41
C ARG A 119 7.36 -7.39 -0.85
N TYR A 120 8.59 -6.87 -0.94
CA TYR A 120 9.78 -7.68 -1.20
C TYR A 120 9.96 -8.76 -0.11
N HIS A 121 9.84 -8.37 1.17
CA HIS A 121 9.93 -9.30 2.31
C HIS A 121 8.91 -10.43 2.19
N LEU A 122 7.65 -10.11 1.88
CA LEU A 122 6.59 -11.12 1.72
C LEU A 122 6.87 -12.08 0.57
N LEU A 123 7.36 -11.59 -0.57
CA LEU A 123 7.74 -12.43 -1.70
C LEU A 123 8.90 -13.38 -1.33
N HIS A 124 9.90 -12.88 -0.61
CA HIS A 124 11.03 -13.68 -0.15
C HIS A 124 10.61 -14.72 0.90
N ILE A 125 9.75 -14.35 1.86
CA ILE A 125 9.17 -15.28 2.84
C ILE A 125 8.37 -16.36 2.12
N GLY A 126 7.53 -15.99 1.15
CA GLY A 126 6.76 -16.93 0.34
C GLY A 126 7.63 -17.93 -0.43
N ALA A 127 8.75 -17.48 -1.00
CA ALA A 127 9.73 -18.36 -1.63
C ALA A 127 10.39 -19.30 -0.61
N GLY A 128 10.78 -18.78 0.56
CA GLY A 128 11.30 -19.58 1.67
C GLY A 128 10.34 -20.66 2.15
N LYS A 129 9.05 -20.33 2.28
CA LYS A 129 8.01 -21.30 2.67
C LYS A 129 7.88 -22.43 1.64
N LYS A 130 7.87 -22.12 0.35
CA LYS A 130 7.81 -23.14 -0.72
C LYS A 130 8.96 -24.14 -0.65
N ASN A 131 10.16 -23.70 -0.26
CA ASN A 131 11.34 -24.56 -0.11
C ASN A 131 11.17 -25.60 1.01
N PHE A 132 10.33 -25.34 2.02
CA PHE A 132 10.07 -26.28 3.11
C PHE A 132 8.75 -27.05 2.91
N THR A 133 7.70 -26.40 2.43
CA THR A 133 6.39 -27.03 2.22
C THR A 133 6.46 -28.14 1.17
N SER A 134 7.19 -27.94 0.08
CA SER A 134 7.24 -28.93 -1.02
C SER A 134 7.91 -30.25 -0.58
N PRO A 135 9.10 -30.25 0.06
CA PRO A 135 9.68 -31.49 0.53
C PRO A 135 8.92 -32.10 1.72
N LEU A 136 8.36 -31.29 2.64
CA LEU A 136 7.54 -31.81 3.74
C LEU A 136 6.28 -32.52 3.25
N ARG A 137 5.68 -32.07 2.15
CA ARG A 137 4.50 -32.73 1.55
C ARG A 137 4.81 -34.16 1.11
N VAL A 138 6.03 -34.42 0.64
CA VAL A 138 6.49 -35.75 0.22
C VAL A 138 6.93 -36.59 1.42
N VAL A 139 7.76 -36.02 2.30
CA VAL A 139 8.41 -36.77 3.39
C VAL A 139 7.44 -37.14 4.53
N LYS A 140 6.46 -36.29 4.85
CA LYS A 140 5.56 -36.54 6.01
C LYS A 140 4.71 -37.81 5.87
N PRO A 141 4.03 -38.08 4.74
CA PRO A 141 3.27 -39.32 4.57
C PRO A 141 4.15 -40.56 4.72
N ASP A 142 5.32 -40.58 4.09
CA ASP A 142 6.25 -41.71 4.13
C ASP A 142 6.80 -41.93 5.55
N LEU A 143 7.06 -40.85 6.28
CA LEU A 143 7.50 -40.94 7.68
C LEU A 143 6.40 -41.54 8.57
N ARG A 144 5.14 -41.15 8.38
CA ARG A 144 3.99 -41.75 9.09
C ARG A 144 3.84 -43.23 8.76
N ARG A 145 4.03 -43.60 7.49
CA ARG A 145 4.00 -45.01 7.05
C ARG A 145 5.09 -45.83 7.74
N TYR A 146 6.32 -45.30 7.77
CA TYR A 146 7.43 -45.92 8.50
C TYR A 146 7.10 -46.12 9.99
N GLU A 147 6.59 -45.09 10.66
CA GLU A 147 6.23 -45.17 12.09
C GLU A 147 5.13 -46.20 12.34
N ASN A 148 4.15 -46.31 11.44
CA ASN A 148 3.11 -47.32 11.51
C ASN A 148 3.68 -48.73 11.34
N ILE A 149 4.55 -48.96 10.36
CA ILE A 149 5.18 -50.26 10.15
C ILE A 149 6.02 -50.68 11.37
N VAL A 150 6.82 -49.76 11.92
CA VAL A 150 7.61 -50.03 13.13
C VAL A 150 6.72 -50.41 14.32
N ARG A 151 5.56 -49.75 14.47
CA ARG A 151 4.56 -50.10 15.49
C ARG A 151 3.94 -51.48 15.24
N HIS A 152 3.46 -51.74 14.03
CA HIS A 152 2.87 -53.02 13.65
C HIS A 152 3.86 -54.20 13.79
N LEU A 153 5.13 -54.00 13.46
CA LEU A 153 6.19 -54.99 13.69
C LEU A 153 6.31 -55.33 15.19
N LYS A 154 6.34 -54.32 16.06
CA LYS A 154 6.42 -54.55 17.51
C LYS A 154 5.21 -55.33 18.02
N ASP A 155 4.02 -55.00 17.55
CA ASP A 155 2.77 -55.64 17.97
C ASP A 155 2.71 -57.09 17.50
N LYS A 156 2.97 -57.37 16.20
CA LYS A 156 2.96 -58.74 15.66
C LYS A 156 4.07 -59.61 16.22
N ILE A 157 5.26 -59.07 16.46
CA ILE A 157 6.36 -59.82 17.12
C ILE A 157 5.93 -60.23 18.54
N ARG A 158 5.25 -59.35 19.27
CA ARG A 158 4.72 -59.66 20.60
C ARG A 158 3.63 -60.74 20.54
N GLU A 159 2.69 -60.60 19.61
CA GLU A 159 1.62 -61.58 19.40
C GLU A 159 2.18 -62.96 19.07
N ARG A 160 3.14 -63.04 18.14
CA ARG A 160 3.83 -64.29 17.79
C ARG A 160 4.52 -64.91 19.02
N ARG A 161 5.15 -64.09 19.86
CA ARG A 161 5.80 -64.56 21.09
C ARG A 161 4.79 -65.15 22.07
N ILE A 162 3.64 -64.50 22.26
CA ILE A 162 2.56 -65.00 23.12
C ILE A 162 2.06 -66.36 22.61
N LEU A 163 1.78 -66.48 21.30
CA LEU A 163 1.33 -67.74 20.71
C LEU A 163 2.38 -68.86 20.78
N LEU A 164 3.67 -68.51 20.66
CA LEU A 164 4.76 -69.48 20.85
C LEU A 164 4.81 -70.00 22.28
N ASP A 165 4.60 -69.13 23.27
CA ASP A 165 4.60 -69.52 24.68
C ASP A 165 3.32 -70.30 25.04
N GLU A 166 2.16 -69.94 24.48
CA GLU A 166 0.93 -70.73 24.57
C GLU A 166 1.12 -72.13 23.99
N LYS A 167 1.71 -72.23 22.78
CA LYS A 167 1.99 -73.53 22.14
C LYS A 167 2.89 -74.42 22.99
N LYS A 168 3.88 -73.86 23.70
CA LYS A 168 4.74 -74.62 24.62
C LYS A 168 4.00 -75.12 25.85
N ALA A 169 3.00 -74.38 26.33
CA ALA A 169 2.20 -74.73 27.49
C ALA A 169 1.13 -75.80 27.19
N VAL A 170 0.68 -75.90 25.92
CA VAL A 170 -0.34 -76.89 25.50
C VAL A 170 0.24 -78.31 25.50
N PRO A 171 -0.38 -79.28 26.20
CA PRO A 171 0.07 -80.68 26.19
C PRO A 171 0.11 -81.26 24.77
N ALA A 172 1.18 -82.01 24.45
CA ALA A 172 1.43 -82.55 23.11
C ALA A 172 0.31 -83.47 22.57
N ILE A 173 -0.50 -84.04 23.47
CA ILE A 173 -1.65 -84.90 23.14
C ILE A 173 -2.77 -84.09 22.44
N GLN A 174 -2.83 -82.77 22.62
CA GLN A 174 -3.83 -81.90 21.98
C GLN A 174 -3.41 -81.50 20.55
N VAL A 175 -3.35 -82.47 19.65
CA VAL A 175 -2.84 -82.31 18.26
C VAL A 175 -3.57 -81.20 17.48
N PHE A 176 -4.90 -81.11 17.60
CA PHE A 176 -5.67 -80.07 16.90
C PHE A 176 -5.30 -78.65 17.35
N ARG A 177 -5.13 -78.43 18.66
CA ARG A 177 -4.69 -77.13 19.22
C ARG A 177 -3.28 -76.78 18.78
N HIS A 178 -2.37 -77.76 18.78
CA HIS A 178 -1.01 -77.57 18.24
C HIS A 178 -1.03 -77.17 16.77
N ARG A 179 -1.89 -77.78 15.95
CA ARG A 179 -2.04 -77.43 14.52
C ARG A 179 -2.58 -76.02 14.34
N GLU A 180 -3.64 -75.64 15.06
CA GLU A 180 -4.21 -74.29 15.03
C GLU A 180 -3.17 -73.21 15.40
N LEU A 181 -2.45 -73.40 16.51
CA LEU A 181 -1.42 -72.46 16.95
C LEU A 181 -0.26 -72.38 15.95
N THR A 182 0.14 -73.51 15.37
CA THR A 182 1.18 -73.55 14.33
C THR A 182 0.76 -72.76 13.10
N GLN A 183 -0.49 -72.88 12.65
CA GLN A 183 -1.00 -72.12 11.52
C GLN A 183 -1.03 -70.62 11.80
N LYS A 184 -1.49 -70.20 12.98
CA LYS A 184 -1.48 -68.78 13.38
C LYS A 184 -0.06 -68.21 13.47
N ILE A 185 0.87 -68.97 14.06
CA ILE A 185 2.29 -68.56 14.16
C ILE A 185 2.92 -68.44 12.76
N ALA A 186 2.59 -69.33 11.83
CA ALA A 186 3.06 -69.26 10.46
C ALA A 186 2.56 -67.98 9.76
N GLY A 187 1.26 -67.68 9.84
CA GLY A 187 0.69 -66.45 9.27
C GLY A 187 1.30 -65.17 9.88
N LEU A 188 1.45 -65.11 11.21
CA LEU A 188 2.15 -63.98 11.83
C LEU A 188 3.63 -63.86 11.42
N THR A 189 4.29 -64.97 11.10
CA THR A 189 5.68 -64.95 10.65
C THR A 189 5.78 -64.38 9.24
N GLU A 190 4.86 -64.75 8.35
CA GLU A 190 4.72 -64.17 7.02
C GLU A 190 4.47 -62.66 7.10
N ASP A 191 3.46 -62.23 7.86
CA ASP A 191 3.15 -60.81 8.06
C ASP A 191 4.34 -59.99 8.59
N ILE A 192 5.14 -60.58 9.50
CA ILE A 192 6.35 -59.93 10.04
C ILE A 192 7.41 -59.76 8.96
N GLU A 193 7.64 -60.76 8.11
CA GLU A 193 8.61 -60.65 7.03
C GLU A 193 8.16 -59.66 5.95
N GLU A 194 6.86 -59.62 5.62
CA GLU A 194 6.29 -58.60 4.74
C GLU A 194 6.53 -57.18 5.27
N LEU A 195 6.21 -56.94 6.55
CA LEU A 195 6.43 -55.63 7.18
C LEU A 195 7.92 -55.27 7.27
N LYS A 196 8.83 -56.24 7.45
CA LYS A 196 10.27 -55.99 7.42
C LYS A 196 10.74 -55.58 6.02
N ASN A 197 10.23 -56.23 4.97
CA ASN A 197 10.54 -55.88 3.59
C ASN A 197 10.03 -54.48 3.25
N GLU A 198 8.80 -54.14 3.65
CA GLU A 198 8.24 -52.81 3.48
C GLU A 198 9.04 -51.74 4.24
N LYS A 199 9.44 -52.04 5.48
CA LYS A 199 10.32 -51.18 6.28
C LYS A 199 11.65 -50.93 5.57
N ALA A 200 12.28 -51.97 5.03
CA ALA A 200 13.55 -51.87 4.31
C ALA A 200 13.42 -51.00 3.05
N LEU A 201 12.31 -51.14 2.31
CA LEU A 201 12.01 -50.27 1.16
C LEU A 201 11.93 -48.79 1.58
N LEU A 202 11.23 -48.47 2.66
CA LEU A 202 11.12 -47.09 3.15
C LEU A 202 12.46 -46.55 3.66
N LEU A 203 13.25 -47.36 4.36
CA LEU A 203 14.59 -46.97 4.79
C LEU A 203 15.47 -46.61 3.59
N ASN A 204 15.42 -47.40 2.52
CA ASN A 204 16.10 -47.11 1.27
C ASN A 204 15.60 -45.81 0.61
N GLN A 205 14.29 -45.55 0.60
CA GLN A 205 13.74 -44.27 0.09
C GLN A 205 14.26 -43.06 0.88
N PHE A 206 14.46 -43.22 2.18
CA PHE A 206 15.06 -42.19 3.04
C PHE A 206 16.59 -42.17 3.02
N ASN A 207 17.25 -43.02 2.21
CA ASN A 207 18.70 -43.21 2.22
C ASN A 207 19.26 -43.52 3.63
N CYS A 208 18.52 -44.30 4.41
CA CYS A 208 18.90 -44.73 5.75
C CYS A 208 19.27 -46.22 5.72
N ALA A 209 20.43 -46.57 6.28
CA ALA A 209 20.83 -47.97 6.41
C ALA A 209 20.02 -48.71 7.49
N ASP A 210 19.58 -48.00 8.52
CA ASP A 210 18.91 -48.55 9.69
C ASP A 210 18.00 -47.50 10.39
N ASP A 211 17.40 -47.92 11.50
CA ASP A 211 16.51 -47.09 12.31
C ASP A 211 17.25 -45.90 12.95
N HIS A 212 18.57 -45.98 13.14
CA HIS A 212 19.37 -44.87 13.67
C HIS A 212 19.45 -43.74 12.66
N GLY A 213 19.56 -44.06 11.36
CA GLY A 213 19.46 -43.08 10.27
C GLY A 213 18.16 -42.28 10.31
N MET A 214 17.05 -42.92 10.68
CA MET A 214 15.73 -42.29 10.72
C MET A 214 15.64 -41.17 11.77
N ALA A 215 16.40 -41.24 12.86
CA ALA A 215 16.44 -40.16 13.85
C ALA A 215 16.89 -38.82 13.23
N LYS A 216 17.83 -38.87 12.28
CA LYS A 216 18.30 -37.68 11.54
C LYS A 216 17.21 -37.13 10.63
N VAL A 217 16.47 -38.00 9.95
CA VAL A 217 15.34 -37.62 9.09
C VAL A 217 14.26 -36.92 9.90
N LYS A 218 13.85 -37.51 11.03
CA LYS A 218 12.87 -36.91 11.95
C LYS A 218 13.32 -35.54 12.45
N LYS A 219 14.59 -35.41 12.85
CA LYS A 219 15.16 -34.12 13.28
C LYS A 219 15.12 -33.07 12.17
N ARG A 220 15.43 -33.45 10.92
CA ARG A 220 15.35 -32.56 9.76
C ARG A 220 13.92 -32.11 9.50
N VAL A 221 12.95 -33.03 9.55
CA VAL A 221 11.52 -32.71 9.39
C VAL A 221 11.07 -31.71 10.46
N ALA A 222 11.36 -31.97 11.73
CA ALA A 222 11.03 -31.06 12.83
C ALA A 222 11.69 -29.67 12.67
N SER A 223 12.94 -29.63 12.22
CA SER A 223 13.65 -28.37 11.93
C SER A 223 12.99 -27.60 10.78
N MET A 224 12.53 -28.28 9.73
CA MET A 224 11.82 -27.64 8.62
C MET A 224 10.44 -27.12 9.05
N GLU A 225 9.72 -27.87 9.89
CA GLU A 225 8.44 -27.43 10.47
C GLU A 225 8.61 -26.19 11.36
N SER A 226 9.60 -26.20 12.24
CA SER A 226 9.93 -25.03 13.07
C SER A 226 10.33 -23.81 12.22
N SER A 227 11.08 -24.02 11.13
CA SER A 227 11.42 -22.95 10.18
C SER A 227 10.20 -22.43 9.41
N LEU A 228 9.23 -23.28 9.10
CA LEU A 228 7.96 -22.84 8.51
C LEU A 228 7.15 -22.01 9.49
N GLU A 229 7.13 -22.39 10.76
CA GLU A 229 6.39 -21.67 11.80
C GLU A 229 6.98 -20.26 12.01
N THR A 230 8.30 -20.13 12.05
CA THR A 230 8.94 -18.80 12.14
C THR A 230 8.66 -17.95 10.90
N LEU A 231 8.66 -18.54 9.71
CA LEU A 231 8.29 -17.84 8.47
C LEU A 231 6.81 -17.39 8.47
N ASN A 232 5.88 -18.18 9.01
CA ASN A 232 4.47 -17.80 9.13
C ASN A 232 4.28 -16.59 10.06
N GLN A 233 5.03 -16.56 11.18
CA GLN A 233 5.00 -15.43 12.11
C GLN A 233 5.55 -14.15 11.46
N GLN A 234 6.65 -14.27 10.72
CA GLN A 234 7.22 -13.17 9.96
C GLN A 234 6.28 -12.66 8.86
N GLU A 235 5.62 -13.57 8.13
CA GLU A 235 4.63 -13.23 7.11
C GLU A 235 3.46 -12.45 7.71
N THR A 236 2.94 -12.91 8.84
CA THR A 236 1.83 -12.25 9.55
C THR A 236 2.21 -10.84 9.97
N LYS A 237 3.39 -10.69 10.60
CA LYS A 237 3.90 -9.38 11.03
C LYS A 237 4.08 -8.43 9.82
N CYS A 238 4.78 -8.89 8.79
CA CYS A 238 5.07 -8.08 7.62
C CYS A 238 3.81 -7.72 6.81
N SER A 239 2.83 -8.61 6.75
CA SER A 239 1.52 -8.33 6.13
C SER A 239 0.76 -7.25 6.90
N GLY A 240 0.83 -7.28 8.25
CA GLY A 240 0.27 -6.22 9.09
C GLY A 240 0.94 -4.86 8.85
N GLU A 241 2.28 -4.83 8.78
CA GLU A 241 3.05 -3.62 8.48
C GLU A 241 2.76 -3.06 7.07
N LEU A 242 2.61 -3.95 6.07
CA LEU A 242 2.19 -3.56 4.72
C LEU A 242 0.78 -2.94 4.73
N GLY A 243 -0.16 -3.54 5.46
CA GLY A 243 -1.52 -3.04 5.60
C GLY A 243 -1.58 -1.67 6.28
N ALA A 244 -0.79 -1.48 7.35
CA ALA A 244 -0.68 -0.18 8.04
C ALA A 244 -0.09 0.90 7.11
N ALA A 245 0.94 0.57 6.33
CA ALA A 245 1.52 1.50 5.37
C ALA A 245 0.54 1.86 4.22
N LEU A 246 -0.32 0.92 3.79
CA LEU A 246 -1.39 1.22 2.82
C LEU A 246 -2.44 2.19 3.39
N ALA A 247 -2.77 2.05 4.68
CA ALA A 247 -3.65 2.99 5.37
C ALA A 247 -3.00 4.39 5.46
N GLU A 248 -1.74 4.46 5.89
CA GLU A 248 -0.94 5.71 5.94
C GLU A 248 -0.91 6.40 4.56
N PHE A 249 -0.70 5.64 3.48
CA PHE A 249 -0.73 6.18 2.12
C PHE A 249 -2.11 6.72 1.74
N SER A 250 -3.18 6.05 2.15
CA SER A 250 -4.56 6.47 1.88
C SER A 250 -4.93 7.75 2.61
N GLU A 251 -4.48 7.91 3.85
CA GLU A 251 -4.62 9.16 4.62
C GLU A 251 -3.86 10.31 3.95
N LEU A 252 -2.64 10.07 3.48
CA LEU A 252 -1.87 11.07 2.72
C LEU A 252 -2.57 11.45 1.41
N ARG A 253 -3.20 10.50 0.71
CA ARG A 253 -4.03 10.81 -0.48
C ARG A 253 -5.23 11.69 -0.13
N GLN A 254 -5.86 11.49 1.03
CA GLN A 254 -6.98 12.31 1.48
C GLN A 254 -6.51 13.73 1.85
N GLN A 255 -5.39 13.86 2.56
CA GLN A 255 -4.79 15.17 2.85
C GLN A 255 -4.40 15.91 1.56
N ALA A 256 -3.96 15.16 0.55
CA ALA A 256 -3.60 15.69 -0.75
C ALA A 256 -4.79 16.10 -1.64
N PHE A 257 -6.04 15.82 -1.25
CA PHE A 257 -7.21 15.90 -2.13
C PHE A 257 -7.46 17.31 -2.68
N ASP A 258 -7.27 18.33 -1.86
CA ASP A 258 -7.51 19.74 -2.22
C ASP A 258 -6.34 20.38 -2.98
N PHE A 259 -5.22 19.67 -3.15
CA PHE A 259 -4.04 20.18 -3.85
C PHE A 259 -4.09 19.88 -5.36
N ASP A 260 -3.30 20.62 -6.14
CA ASP A 260 -3.15 20.36 -7.57
C ASP A 260 -2.50 18.98 -7.79
N ALA A 261 -3.26 18.05 -8.38
CA ALA A 261 -2.83 16.70 -8.63
C ALA A 261 -1.63 16.61 -9.60
N ALA A 262 -1.51 17.55 -10.55
CA ALA A 262 -0.40 17.59 -11.49
C ALA A 262 0.89 18.07 -10.80
N GLU A 263 0.79 19.10 -9.96
CA GLU A 263 1.91 19.61 -9.17
C GLU A 263 2.43 18.54 -8.20
N LEU A 264 1.51 17.86 -7.50
CA LEU A 264 1.86 16.76 -6.59
C LEU A 264 2.50 15.57 -7.32
N ALA A 265 1.98 15.20 -8.50
CA ALA A 265 2.53 14.11 -9.29
C ALA A 265 3.98 14.42 -9.74
N GLU A 266 4.26 15.67 -10.12
CA GLU A 266 5.60 16.08 -10.53
C GLU A 266 6.58 16.14 -9.36
N ALA A 267 6.14 16.64 -8.20
CA ALA A 267 6.94 16.61 -6.97
C ALA A 267 7.30 15.16 -6.58
N ARG A 268 6.35 14.23 -6.66
CA ARG A 268 6.58 12.79 -6.41
C ARG A 268 7.55 12.19 -7.42
N ARG A 269 7.41 12.49 -8.71
CA ARG A 269 8.32 12.00 -9.77
C ARG A 269 9.75 12.44 -9.56
N THR A 270 9.95 13.67 -9.07
CA THR A 270 11.27 14.22 -8.80
C THR A 270 12.00 13.46 -7.68
N ILE A 271 11.29 13.08 -6.62
CA ILE A 271 11.86 12.46 -5.41
C ILE A 271 11.95 10.92 -5.53
N ARG A 272 11.10 10.31 -6.35
CA ARG A 272 10.97 8.84 -6.47
C ARG A 272 12.29 8.10 -6.73
N PRO A 273 13.17 8.51 -7.66
CA PRO A 273 14.41 7.79 -7.93
C PRO A 273 15.31 7.65 -6.69
N ASP A 274 15.39 8.71 -5.88
CA ASP A 274 16.21 8.71 -4.67
C ASP A 274 15.65 7.74 -3.63
N LYS A 275 14.32 7.75 -3.40
CA LYS A 275 13.65 6.82 -2.49
C LYS A 275 13.74 5.37 -2.95
N GLU A 276 13.64 5.11 -4.25
CA GLU A 276 13.83 3.78 -4.81
C GLU A 276 15.28 3.30 -4.60
N HIS A 277 16.27 4.18 -4.80
CA HIS A 277 17.67 3.86 -4.55
C HIS A 277 17.93 3.54 -3.07
N GLU A 278 17.40 4.35 -2.15
CA GLU A 278 17.47 4.08 -0.71
C GLU A 278 16.84 2.72 -0.34
N ALA A 279 15.66 2.39 -0.90
CA ALA A 279 15.05 1.08 -0.68
C ALA A 279 15.95 -0.06 -1.19
N ILE A 280 16.56 0.10 -2.36
CA ILE A 280 17.51 -0.89 -2.91
C ILE A 280 18.68 -1.09 -1.95
N GLN A 281 19.29 -0.01 -1.46
CA GLN A 281 20.40 -0.08 -0.51
C GLN A 281 20.00 -0.78 0.79
N GLN A 282 18.84 -0.45 1.36
CA GLN A 282 18.32 -1.10 2.56
C GLN A 282 18.09 -2.61 2.35
N LEU A 283 17.50 -2.99 1.22
CA LEU A 283 17.26 -4.40 0.88
C LEU A 283 18.58 -5.15 0.62
N GLN A 284 19.55 -4.52 -0.04
CA GLN A 284 20.87 -5.11 -0.25
C GLN A 284 21.62 -5.29 1.08
N ALA A 285 21.51 -4.33 2.01
CA ALA A 285 22.09 -4.46 3.34
C ALA A 285 21.42 -5.60 4.15
N ALA A 286 20.09 -5.73 4.06
CA ALA A 286 19.34 -6.74 4.79
C ALA A 286 19.54 -8.16 4.25
N TYR A 287 19.57 -8.34 2.92
CA TYR A 287 19.61 -9.66 2.28
C TYR A 287 21.01 -10.06 1.77
N GLY A 288 21.90 -9.10 1.53
CA GLY A 288 23.26 -9.33 1.03
C GLY A 288 23.25 -10.21 -0.23
N LYS A 289 23.91 -11.38 -0.14
CA LYS A 289 23.97 -12.36 -1.25
C LYS A 289 22.60 -12.97 -1.61
N LYS A 290 21.60 -12.85 -0.75
CA LYS A 290 20.22 -13.33 -0.99
C LYS A 290 19.34 -12.25 -1.63
N PHE A 291 19.89 -11.08 -1.94
CA PHE A 291 19.16 -10.05 -2.67
C PHE A 291 18.84 -10.53 -4.08
N ASP A 292 17.56 -10.44 -4.47
CA ASP A 292 17.07 -10.85 -5.77
C ASP A 292 16.42 -9.67 -6.50
N SER A 293 17.09 -9.20 -7.54
CA SER A 293 16.60 -8.10 -8.39
C SER A 293 15.25 -8.43 -9.04
N ARG A 294 14.96 -9.70 -9.34
CA ARG A 294 13.66 -10.09 -9.91
C ARG A 294 12.54 -9.93 -8.89
N THR A 295 12.81 -10.28 -7.63
CA THR A 295 11.85 -10.10 -6.53
C THR A 295 11.60 -8.62 -6.26
N LEU A 296 12.62 -7.76 -6.38
CA LEU A 296 12.45 -6.30 -6.32
C LEU A 296 11.58 -5.76 -7.45
N ALA A 297 11.85 -6.15 -8.70
CA ALA A 297 11.02 -5.72 -9.81
C ALA A 297 9.56 -6.15 -9.62
N GLN A 298 9.33 -7.36 -9.11
CA GLN A 298 7.98 -7.83 -8.80
C GLN A 298 7.34 -7.03 -7.65
N SER A 299 8.09 -6.68 -6.61
CA SER A 299 7.54 -5.89 -5.49
C SER A 299 7.15 -4.48 -5.91
N GLN A 300 7.95 -3.82 -6.77
CA GLN A 300 7.62 -2.52 -7.36
C GLN A 300 6.34 -2.59 -8.20
N MET A 301 6.19 -3.64 -9.03
CA MET A 301 4.98 -3.85 -9.83
C MET A 301 3.75 -4.07 -8.95
N ASP A 302 3.87 -4.91 -7.93
CA ASP A 302 2.77 -5.22 -7.02
C ASP A 302 2.35 -3.96 -6.23
N VAL A 303 3.30 -3.13 -5.78
CA VAL A 303 2.99 -1.86 -5.11
C VAL A 303 2.30 -0.89 -6.05
N ALA A 304 2.74 -0.78 -7.29
CA ALA A 304 2.06 0.06 -8.25
C ALA A 304 0.63 -0.43 -8.55
N GLU A 305 0.39 -1.74 -8.60
CA GLU A 305 -0.97 -2.33 -8.67
C GLU A 305 -1.78 -1.99 -7.40
N MET A 306 -1.20 -2.11 -6.21
CA MET A 306 -1.88 -1.80 -4.94
C MET A 306 -2.24 -0.31 -4.78
N LEU A 307 -1.48 0.59 -5.41
CA LEU A 307 -1.69 2.04 -5.34
C LEU A 307 -2.48 2.61 -6.53
N ASP A 308 -2.94 1.76 -7.45
CA ASP A 308 -3.59 2.12 -8.71
C ASP A 308 -2.77 3.11 -9.57
N GLU A 309 -1.45 2.95 -9.59
CA GLU A 309 -0.58 3.77 -10.42
C GLU A 309 -0.48 3.20 -11.83
N THR A 310 -0.74 4.02 -12.85
CA THR A 310 -0.42 3.70 -14.25
C THR A 310 1.09 3.65 -14.41
N VAL A 311 1.67 2.46 -14.29
CA VAL A 311 3.09 2.22 -14.58
C VAL A 311 3.28 2.30 -16.08
N GLU A 312 4.09 3.24 -16.56
CA GLU A 312 4.68 3.08 -17.89
C GLU A 312 5.59 1.86 -17.86
N PRO A 313 5.31 0.81 -18.66
CA PRO A 313 5.99 -0.47 -18.51
C PRO A 313 7.48 -0.33 -18.87
N VAL A 314 8.34 -0.44 -17.86
CA VAL A 314 9.80 -0.47 -18.03
C VAL A 314 10.22 -1.87 -18.50
N SER A 315 9.89 -2.19 -19.75
CA SER A 315 10.41 -3.30 -20.58
C SER A 315 9.29 -4.02 -21.33
N ILE A 316 9.52 -4.31 -22.62
CA ILE A 316 8.68 -5.14 -23.49
C ILE A 316 8.35 -6.50 -22.84
N ARG A 317 9.29 -7.06 -22.05
CA ARG A 317 9.09 -8.32 -21.32
C ARG A 317 8.06 -8.21 -20.19
N GLN A 318 7.97 -7.06 -19.54
CA GLN A 318 6.98 -6.80 -18.49
C GLN A 318 5.58 -6.59 -19.08
N LYS A 319 5.49 -5.93 -20.25
CA LYS A 319 4.23 -5.77 -21.00
C LYS A 319 3.64 -7.13 -21.40
N LEU A 320 4.48 -8.07 -21.81
CA LEU A 320 4.07 -9.45 -22.11
C LEU A 320 3.54 -10.20 -20.86
N GLN A 321 4.17 -10.03 -19.70
CA GLN A 321 3.69 -10.65 -18.45
C GLN A 321 2.36 -10.06 -17.96
N GLN A 322 2.17 -8.74 -18.08
CA GLN A 322 0.88 -8.10 -17.75
C GLN A 322 -0.24 -8.60 -18.66
N LEU A 323 0.01 -8.69 -19.97
CA LEU A 323 -0.95 -9.24 -20.92
C LEU A 323 -1.32 -10.69 -20.60
N GLN A 324 -0.35 -11.54 -20.23
CA GLN A 324 -0.61 -12.91 -19.79
C GLN A 324 -1.45 -12.98 -18.50
N ARG A 325 -1.17 -12.12 -17.51
CA ARG A 325 -1.96 -12.07 -16.26
C ARG A 325 -3.40 -11.62 -16.52
N GLN A 326 -3.60 -10.62 -17.38
CA GLN A 326 -4.93 -10.14 -17.76
C GLN A 326 -5.72 -11.21 -18.52
N GLN A 327 -5.08 -11.93 -19.45
CA GLN A 327 -5.71 -13.05 -20.16
C GLN A 327 -6.13 -14.18 -19.21
N ASN A 328 -5.29 -14.55 -18.23
CA ASN A 328 -5.67 -15.57 -17.25
C ASN A 328 -6.82 -15.12 -16.32
N ARG A 329 -6.86 -13.84 -15.92
CA ARG A 329 -7.99 -13.28 -15.15
C ARG A 329 -9.30 -13.32 -15.96
N GLN A 330 -9.24 -13.02 -17.26
CA GLN A 330 -10.41 -13.07 -18.16
C GLN A 330 -10.88 -14.50 -18.44
N ASN A 331 -9.95 -15.47 -18.54
CA ASN A 331 -10.30 -16.87 -18.76
C ASN A 331 -11.01 -17.49 -17.54
N HIS A 332 -10.54 -17.21 -16.32
CA HIS A 332 -11.22 -17.68 -15.10
C HIS A 332 -12.57 -16.98 -14.83
N GLY A 333 -12.79 -15.78 -15.37
CA GLY A 333 -14.09 -15.11 -15.33
C GLY A 333 -15.11 -15.74 -16.28
N LYS A 334 -14.66 -16.30 -17.42
CA LYS A 334 -15.52 -16.97 -18.41
C LYS A 334 -15.90 -18.39 -17.97
N GLU A 335 -15.01 -19.12 -17.31
CA GLU A 335 -15.30 -20.47 -16.77
C GLU A 335 -16.41 -20.45 -15.71
N ARG A 336 -16.48 -19.42 -14.85
CA ARG A 336 -17.53 -19.30 -13.82
C ARG A 336 -18.89 -18.81 -14.35
N GLY A 337 -18.95 -18.37 -15.61
CA GLY A 337 -20.19 -17.92 -16.26
C GLY A 337 -20.92 -19.01 -17.03
N GLN A 338 -20.31 -20.19 -17.21
CA GLN A 338 -20.87 -21.32 -17.97
C GLN A 338 -21.51 -22.41 -17.10
N GLU A 339 -21.46 -22.29 -15.78
CA GLU A 339 -22.07 -23.22 -14.81
C GLU A 339 -23.40 -22.71 -14.20
N ARG A 340 -24.14 -21.84 -14.90
CA ARG A 340 -25.48 -21.39 -14.45
C ARG A 340 -26.60 -21.79 -15.38
#